data_AF-V9EGZ3-F1
#
_entry.id   AF-V9EGZ3-F1
#
_cell.length_a   1.000
_cell.length_b   1.000
_cell.length_c   1.000
_cell.angle_alpha   90.00
_cell.angle_beta   90.00
_cell.angle_gamma   90.00
#
_symmetry.space_group_name_H-M   'P 1'
#
loop_
_entity.id
_entity.type
_entity.pdbx_description
1 polymer ?
#
loop_
_entity_poly.entity_id
_entity_poly.type
_entity_poly.pdbx_seq_one_letter_code
_entity_poly.pdbx_strand_id
1 'polypeptide(L)'
;MSTRRIRTQCRSFAVVLAALLMVGISGWCFLLTKGVGPLVAYTQHEALTTLDRNASHAAAVTSLRIGDQDKTSQPEDQKRFAYFFYVTTDTYACAAIQFIHRLTNDLQMNSSRIDIVVLHTRRIGDRLLRKLHDRYHVRTILVDPVKADAAEPTWKESLTKLRTFQDWGYDRVVFLDADAVPMANLDHLFDLPSAPLYAPTAYWLEQPFFASTLLVIEPSGDVFNDIIRWARERGAAAGFDMDILNKYFADSVQYLPGVYTVLNSDFRRAPNEKTTLFNTTSELKEHVQVVHFSCKPDG
;
A
#
# COMPACT_ATOMS: atom_id res chain seq x y z
N MET A 1 -12.79 9.56 -29.30
CA MET A 1 -11.93 10.60 -28.68
C MET A 1 -10.48 10.12 -28.68
N SER A 2 -9.57 10.94 -29.21
CA SER A 2 -8.30 10.52 -29.84
C SER A 2 -7.19 10.11 -28.86
N THR A 3 -6.45 9.05 -29.24
CA THR A 3 -5.22 8.51 -28.62
C THR A 3 -4.13 9.54 -28.30
N ARG A 4 -4.18 10.75 -28.92
CA ARG A 4 -3.32 11.88 -28.61
C ARG A 4 -3.61 12.50 -27.23
N ARG A 5 -4.87 12.64 -26.83
CA ARG A 5 -5.25 13.34 -25.57
C ARG A 5 -4.80 12.58 -24.32
N ILE A 6 -4.91 11.25 -24.35
CA ILE A 6 -4.47 10.34 -23.27
C ILE A 6 -2.95 10.34 -23.14
N ARG A 7 -2.21 10.37 -24.27
CA ARG A 7 -0.74 10.50 -24.25
C ARG A 7 -0.29 11.83 -23.63
N THR A 8 -1.01 12.91 -23.87
CA THR A 8 -0.71 14.22 -23.29
C THR A 8 -0.98 14.27 -21.79
N GLN A 9 -2.11 13.72 -21.31
CA GLN A 9 -2.45 13.71 -19.88
C GLN A 9 -1.50 12.86 -19.03
N CYS A 10 -1.19 11.63 -19.46
CA CYS A 10 -0.20 10.78 -18.77
C CYS A 10 1.20 11.43 -18.78
N ARG A 11 1.55 12.21 -19.83
CA ARG A 11 2.81 12.97 -19.88
C ARG A 11 2.82 14.18 -18.93
N SER A 12 1.72 14.92 -18.82
CA SER A 12 1.63 16.07 -17.91
C SER A 12 1.81 15.67 -16.45
N PHE A 13 1.25 14.52 -16.04
CA PHE A 13 1.45 13.98 -14.69
C PHE A 13 2.90 13.51 -14.47
N ALA A 14 3.48 12.82 -15.45
CA ALA A 14 4.89 12.40 -15.40
C ALA A 14 5.87 13.59 -15.35
N VAL A 15 5.53 14.72 -15.99
CA VAL A 15 6.32 15.96 -15.93
C VAL A 15 6.23 16.62 -14.55
N VAL A 16 5.06 16.60 -13.90
CA VAL A 16 4.93 17.07 -12.51
C VAL A 16 5.71 16.17 -11.55
N LEU A 17 5.64 14.84 -11.74
CA LEU A 17 6.40 13.87 -10.96
C LEU A 17 7.92 14.04 -11.17
N ALA A 18 8.37 14.22 -12.42
CA ALA A 18 9.77 14.48 -12.75
C ALA A 18 10.25 15.84 -12.23
N ALA A 19 9.42 16.88 -12.24
CA ALA A 19 9.75 18.18 -11.68
C ALA A 19 9.92 18.10 -10.15
N LEU A 20 9.06 17.35 -9.45
CA LEU A 20 9.21 17.10 -8.01
C LEU A 20 10.49 16.31 -7.68
N LEU A 21 10.87 15.34 -8.53
CA LEU A 21 12.12 14.58 -8.38
C LEU A 21 13.36 15.43 -8.75
N MET A 22 13.30 16.28 -9.77
CA MET A 22 14.43 17.09 -10.25
C MET A 22 14.72 18.31 -9.37
N VAL A 23 13.69 18.93 -8.78
CA VAL A 23 13.86 20.00 -7.78
C VAL A 23 14.50 19.46 -6.47
N GLY A 24 14.59 18.13 -6.31
CA GLY A 24 15.31 17.46 -5.23
C GLY A 24 16.77 17.07 -5.53
N ILE A 25 17.26 17.21 -6.77
CA ILE A 25 18.59 16.70 -7.18
C ILE A 25 19.63 17.84 -7.31
N SER A 26 19.22 19.11 -7.29
CA SER A 26 20.14 20.26 -7.47
C SER A 26 20.99 20.62 -6.24
N GLY A 27 21.34 19.64 -5.40
CA GLY A 27 22.25 19.81 -4.26
C GLY A 27 23.57 19.04 -4.38
N TRP A 28 23.72 18.16 -5.38
CA TRP A 28 24.88 17.26 -5.47
C TRP A 28 25.61 17.46 -6.79
N CYS A 29 26.32 18.58 -6.89
CA CYS A 29 27.45 18.70 -7.79
C CYS A 29 28.33 19.83 -7.28
N PHE A 30 29.20 19.54 -6.31
CA PHE A 30 30.52 20.15 -6.08
C PHE A 30 31.01 19.71 -4.70
N LEU A 31 32.30 19.29 -4.64
CA LEU A 31 33.10 18.90 -3.46
C LEU A 31 32.89 17.42 -3.03
N LEU A 32 33.87 16.53 -2.92
CA LEU A 32 35.34 16.63 -2.91
C LEU A 32 35.92 15.26 -3.27
N THR A 33 36.85 15.23 -4.22
CA THR A 33 37.91 14.22 -4.27
C THR A 33 38.76 14.32 -3.00
N LYS A 34 38.90 13.21 -2.25
CA LYS A 34 40.14 12.68 -1.65
C LYS A 34 39.79 11.61 -0.62
N GLY A 35 40.27 10.39 -0.86
CA GLY A 35 40.07 9.24 0.02
C GLY A 35 41.01 9.23 1.22
N VAL A 36 40.60 8.49 2.26
CA VAL A 36 41.46 7.84 3.27
C VAL A 36 40.74 6.54 3.70
N GLY A 37 41.51 5.48 3.94
CA GLY A 37 41.12 4.06 4.00
C GLY A 37 40.38 3.55 5.26
N PRO A 38 40.31 2.21 5.44
CA PRO A 38 39.31 1.55 6.27
C PRO A 38 39.73 1.39 7.74
N LEU A 39 38.76 1.48 8.65
CA LEU A 39 38.93 1.17 10.07
C LEU A 39 38.12 -0.09 10.45
N VAL A 40 38.89 -1.18 10.57
CA VAL A 40 38.93 -2.21 11.63
C VAL A 40 37.64 -2.54 12.38
N ALA A 41 37.23 -3.82 12.23
CA ALA A 41 36.28 -4.51 13.09
C ALA A 41 36.87 -4.80 14.48
N TYR A 42 36.10 -4.53 15.53
CA TYR A 42 36.40 -4.96 16.89
C TYR A 42 35.71 -6.30 17.17
N THR A 43 36.51 -7.33 17.47
CA THR A 43 36.07 -8.57 18.10
C THR A 43 36.61 -8.59 19.52
N GLN A 44 35.79 -9.03 20.47
CA GLN A 44 36.29 -9.51 21.75
C GLN A 44 35.66 -10.87 22.06
N HIS A 45 36.58 -11.80 22.34
CA HIS A 45 36.38 -13.15 22.83
C HIS A 45 36.43 -13.16 24.36
N GLU A 46 35.78 -14.15 24.97
CA GLU A 46 36.17 -15.00 26.13
C GLU A 46 34.90 -15.37 26.93
N ALA A 47 34.42 -16.61 26.87
CA ALA A 47 34.92 -17.88 27.42
C ALA A 47 34.56 -18.08 28.91
N LEU A 48 33.74 -19.11 29.19
CA LEU A 48 33.89 -19.99 30.37
C LEU A 48 33.12 -21.31 30.16
N THR A 49 33.94 -22.35 30.08
CA THR A 49 33.78 -23.80 30.36
C THR A 49 33.13 -24.05 31.75
N THR A 50 32.55 -25.18 32.17
CA THR A 50 32.57 -26.62 31.79
C THR A 50 31.64 -27.41 32.75
N LEU A 51 31.20 -28.60 32.29
CA LEU A 51 30.77 -29.81 33.06
C LEU A 51 29.36 -29.76 33.70
N ASP A 52 28.48 -30.75 33.47
CA ASP A 52 28.71 -32.14 33.90
C ASP A 52 28.07 -33.23 33.00
N ARG A 53 28.67 -34.42 33.04
CA ARG A 53 28.31 -35.65 32.30
C ARG A 53 27.47 -36.60 33.17
N ASN A 54 26.86 -37.59 32.47
CA ASN A 54 26.33 -38.89 32.91
C ASN A 54 24.79 -38.96 32.93
N ALA A 55 24.12 -40.00 32.42
CA ALA A 55 24.54 -41.26 31.80
C ALA A 55 23.34 -41.91 31.07
N SER A 56 23.68 -42.65 30.01
CA SER A 56 23.02 -43.83 29.41
C SER A 56 21.60 -44.27 29.82
N HIS A 57 20.80 -44.68 28.85
CA HIS A 57 20.35 -46.09 28.67
C HIS A 57 19.84 -46.34 27.25
N ALA A 58 20.19 -47.51 26.73
CA ALA A 58 19.94 -48.01 25.38
C ALA A 58 18.55 -48.65 25.23
N ALA A 59 18.00 -48.63 24.01
CA ALA A 59 17.35 -49.80 23.40
C ALA A 59 17.09 -49.53 21.90
N ALA A 60 17.74 -50.33 21.05
CA ALA A 60 17.39 -50.47 19.65
C ALA A 60 16.16 -51.36 19.52
N VAL A 61 15.18 -50.94 18.71
CA VAL A 61 14.16 -51.83 18.15
C VAL A 61 14.09 -51.57 16.65
N THR A 62 14.54 -52.55 15.89
CA THR A 62 14.32 -52.68 14.46
C THR A 62 12.97 -53.37 14.25
N SER A 63 12.05 -52.74 13.53
CA SER A 63 10.94 -53.48 12.89
C SER A 63 10.64 -52.89 11.52
N LEU A 64 10.46 -53.81 10.57
CA LEU A 64 10.37 -53.64 9.13
C LEU A 64 9.24 -52.72 8.64
N ARG A 65 9.50 -52.07 7.51
CA ARG A 65 8.55 -51.39 6.62
C ARG A 65 7.52 -52.37 6.07
N ILE A 66 6.27 -51.92 5.90
CA ILE A 66 5.36 -52.15 4.75
C ILE A 66 4.22 -51.12 4.87
N GLY A 67 3.89 -50.44 3.77
CA GLY A 67 2.62 -49.72 3.62
C GLY A 67 2.73 -48.23 3.37
N ASP A 68 3.35 -47.88 2.25
CA ASP A 68 3.31 -46.57 1.61
C ASP A 68 1.86 -46.21 1.23
N GLN A 69 1.33 -45.18 1.88
CA GLN A 69 0.22 -44.37 1.38
C GLN A 69 0.74 -42.93 1.47
N ASP A 70 1.55 -42.57 0.48
CA ASP A 70 1.87 -41.21 0.09
C ASP A 70 0.55 -40.44 -0.12
N LYS A 71 0.01 -39.90 0.98
CA LYS A 71 -0.86 -38.73 0.92
C LYS A 71 0.06 -37.61 0.46
N THR A 72 0.11 -37.41 -0.85
CA THR A 72 0.57 -36.18 -1.47
C THR A 72 0.02 -35.01 -0.67
N SER A 73 0.86 -34.39 0.15
CA SER A 73 0.57 -33.13 0.81
C SER A 73 0.37 -32.10 -0.29
N GLN A 74 -0.90 -31.76 -0.53
CA GLN A 74 -1.24 -30.53 -1.24
C GLN A 74 -0.46 -29.40 -0.54
N PRO A 75 0.11 -28.42 -1.26
CA PRO A 75 0.74 -27.27 -0.63
C PRO A 75 -0.37 -26.40 -0.02
N GLU A 76 -0.90 -26.81 1.13
CA GLU A 76 -1.67 -25.95 1.99
C GLU A 76 -0.73 -24.89 2.57
N ASP A 77 -1.20 -23.64 2.50
CA ASP A 77 -0.85 -22.53 3.38
C ASP A 77 0.30 -21.59 2.97
N GLN A 78 0.51 -21.37 1.66
CA GLN A 78 1.23 -20.16 1.25
C GLN A 78 0.28 -18.96 1.24
N LYS A 79 0.45 -18.06 2.21
CA LYS A 79 -0.27 -16.77 2.26
C LYS A 79 -0.10 -16.00 0.95
N ARG A 80 -1.20 -15.43 0.46
CA ARG A 80 -1.29 -14.65 -0.78
C ARG A 80 -1.43 -13.18 -0.47
N PHE A 81 -0.60 -12.37 -1.13
CA PHE A 81 -0.50 -10.93 -0.91
C PHE A 81 -0.70 -10.14 -2.20
N ALA A 82 -1.29 -8.95 -2.08
CA ALA A 82 -1.46 -8.07 -3.22
C ALA A 82 -1.47 -6.58 -2.86
N TYR A 83 -0.88 -5.77 -3.74
CA TYR A 83 -1.21 -4.35 -3.82
C TYR A 83 -2.51 -4.15 -4.59
N PHE A 84 -3.43 -3.37 -4.04
CA PHE A 84 -4.73 -3.07 -4.65
C PHE A 84 -4.84 -1.60 -5.03
N PHE A 85 -5.45 -1.35 -6.18
CA PHE A 85 -5.90 -0.04 -6.62
C PHE A 85 -7.38 -0.13 -7.04
N TYR A 86 -8.11 0.98 -6.93
CA TYR A 86 -9.40 1.12 -7.60
C TYR A 86 -9.34 2.29 -8.58
N VAL A 87 -9.91 2.11 -9.78
CA VAL A 87 -9.91 3.14 -10.83
C VAL A 87 -11.27 3.22 -11.51
N THR A 88 -11.87 4.41 -11.54
CA THR A 88 -13.20 4.64 -12.10
C THR A 88 -13.18 5.49 -13.37
N THR A 89 -12.03 6.07 -13.72
CA THR A 89 -11.81 6.86 -14.95
C THR A 89 -10.44 6.57 -15.55
N ASP A 90 -10.28 6.85 -16.85
CA ASP A 90 -8.99 6.75 -17.56
C ASP A 90 -7.88 7.59 -16.92
N THR A 91 -8.23 8.73 -16.29
CA THR A 91 -7.26 9.58 -15.58
C THR A 91 -6.67 8.86 -14.38
N TYR A 92 -7.53 8.28 -13.53
CA TYR A 92 -7.08 7.49 -12.38
C TYR A 92 -6.37 6.21 -12.81
N ALA A 93 -6.78 5.57 -13.90
CA ALA A 93 -6.02 4.45 -14.48
C ALA A 93 -4.61 4.88 -14.96
N CYS A 94 -4.47 6.06 -15.57
CA CYS A 94 -3.16 6.64 -15.92
C CYS A 94 -2.30 6.90 -14.67
N ALA A 95 -2.90 7.36 -13.58
CA ALA A 95 -2.20 7.63 -12.32
C ALA A 95 -1.76 6.33 -11.63
N ALA A 96 -2.64 5.34 -11.53
CA ALA A 96 -2.32 4.00 -11.03
C ALA A 96 -1.19 3.33 -11.82
N ILE A 97 -1.17 3.45 -13.16
CA ILE A 97 -0.05 2.93 -13.99
C ILE A 97 1.29 3.58 -13.61
N GLN A 98 1.31 4.86 -13.26
CA GLN A 98 2.54 5.54 -12.82
C GLN A 98 2.98 5.07 -11.44
N PHE A 99 2.02 4.92 -10.52
CA PHE A 99 2.28 4.34 -9.20
C PHE A 99 2.89 2.95 -9.34
N ILE A 100 2.23 2.07 -10.10
CA ILE A 100 2.66 0.69 -10.36
C ILE A 100 4.05 0.68 -11.00
N HIS A 101 4.29 1.53 -12.01
CA HIS A 101 5.62 1.63 -12.63
C HIS A 101 6.73 1.92 -11.61
N ARG A 102 6.47 2.84 -10.68
CA ARG A 102 7.42 3.21 -9.63
C ARG A 102 7.63 2.08 -8.63
N LEU A 103 6.56 1.44 -8.15
CA LEU A 103 6.66 0.25 -7.30
C LEU A 103 7.52 -0.84 -7.94
N THR A 104 7.26 -1.17 -9.20
CA THR A 104 7.93 -2.29 -9.88
C THR A 104 9.36 -1.98 -10.32
N ASN A 105 9.61 -0.78 -10.87
CA ASN A 105 10.89 -0.49 -11.55
C ASN A 105 11.84 0.33 -10.69
N ASP A 106 11.32 1.23 -9.84
CA ASP A 106 12.16 2.14 -9.06
C ASP A 106 12.36 1.63 -7.63
N LEU A 107 11.29 1.07 -7.04
CA LEU A 107 11.23 0.65 -5.63
C LEU A 107 11.38 -0.85 -5.43
N GLN A 108 11.52 -1.62 -6.53
CA GLN A 108 11.85 -3.04 -6.52
C GLN A 108 10.91 -3.87 -5.62
N MET A 109 9.58 -3.65 -5.74
CA MET A 109 8.62 -4.52 -5.06
C MET A 109 8.85 -6.00 -5.41
N ASN A 110 8.56 -6.90 -4.46
CA ASN A 110 8.75 -8.32 -4.63
C ASN A 110 7.60 -8.95 -5.46
N SER A 111 7.67 -8.77 -6.78
CA SER A 111 6.69 -9.32 -7.74
C SER A 111 6.62 -10.86 -7.78
N SER A 112 7.52 -11.57 -7.11
CA SER A 112 7.45 -13.03 -6.97
C SER A 112 6.53 -13.50 -5.83
N ARG A 113 6.26 -12.60 -4.87
CA ARG A 113 5.45 -12.88 -3.67
C ARG A 113 4.16 -12.05 -3.62
N ILE A 114 4.14 -10.88 -4.26
CA ILE A 114 3.07 -9.90 -4.12
C ILE A 114 2.49 -9.60 -5.50
N ASP A 115 1.19 -9.89 -5.67
CA ASP A 115 0.46 -9.57 -6.89
C ASP A 115 0.14 -8.05 -6.95
N ILE A 116 -0.18 -7.56 -8.15
CA ILE A 116 -0.81 -6.25 -8.32
C ILE A 116 -2.20 -6.45 -8.90
N VAL A 117 -3.21 -5.91 -8.21
CA VAL A 117 -4.62 -6.01 -8.60
C VAL A 117 -5.21 -4.61 -8.79
N VAL A 118 -5.90 -4.42 -9.91
CA VAL A 118 -6.65 -3.18 -10.20
C VAL A 118 -8.13 -3.50 -10.31
N LEU A 119 -8.91 -3.04 -9.34
CA LEU A 119 -10.36 -3.02 -9.41
C LEU A 119 -10.78 -1.87 -10.32
N HIS A 120 -11.61 -2.13 -11.33
CA HIS A 120 -12.02 -1.10 -12.27
C HIS A 120 -13.50 -1.18 -12.62
N THR A 121 -14.05 -0.06 -13.09
CA THR A 121 -15.41 -0.03 -13.65
C THR A 121 -15.38 -0.21 -15.17
N ARG A 122 -16.55 -0.32 -15.81
CA ARG A 122 -16.70 -0.43 -17.28
C ARG A 122 -16.23 0.82 -18.04
N ARG A 123 -15.85 1.90 -17.33
CA ARG A 123 -15.47 3.20 -17.92
C ARG A 123 -14.02 3.27 -18.37
N ILE A 124 -13.19 2.28 -17.99
CA ILE A 124 -11.77 2.27 -18.33
C ILE A 124 -11.57 1.73 -19.75
N GLY A 125 -10.84 2.46 -20.59
CA GLY A 125 -10.56 2.04 -21.96
C GLY A 125 -9.64 0.83 -22.05
N ASP A 126 -9.94 -0.12 -22.94
CA ASP A 126 -9.19 -1.38 -23.12
C ASP A 126 -7.69 -1.20 -23.35
N ARG A 127 -7.29 -0.05 -23.93
CA ARG A 127 -5.88 0.26 -24.14
C ARG A 127 -5.11 0.38 -22.82
N LEU A 128 -5.73 0.94 -21.79
CA LEU A 128 -5.11 1.07 -20.46
C LEU A 128 -5.11 -0.28 -19.74
N LEU A 129 -6.19 -1.05 -19.85
CA LEU A 129 -6.27 -2.42 -19.30
C LEU A 129 -5.21 -3.34 -19.92
N ARG A 130 -5.06 -3.34 -21.25
CA ARG A 130 -3.97 -4.07 -21.93
C ARG A 130 -2.60 -3.60 -21.47
N LYS A 131 -2.40 -2.29 -21.29
CA LYS A 131 -1.11 -1.78 -20.77
C LYS A 131 -0.81 -2.27 -19.35
N LEU A 132 -1.81 -2.32 -18.48
CA LEU A 132 -1.67 -2.89 -17.12
C LEU A 132 -1.28 -4.37 -17.18
N HIS A 133 -1.99 -5.15 -17.99
CA HIS A 133 -1.73 -6.58 -18.17
C HIS A 133 -0.36 -6.85 -18.84
N ASP A 134 -0.15 -6.33 -20.04
CA ASP A 134 0.98 -6.73 -20.90
C ASP A 134 2.33 -6.23 -20.40
N ARG A 135 2.36 -5.10 -19.68
CA ARG A 135 3.61 -4.47 -19.22
C ARG A 135 3.92 -4.74 -17.75
N TYR A 136 2.90 -4.88 -16.91
CA TYR A 136 3.06 -4.95 -15.46
C TYR A 136 2.46 -6.21 -14.85
N HIS A 137 1.94 -7.13 -15.66
CA HIS A 137 1.31 -8.38 -15.23
C HIS A 137 0.20 -8.17 -14.19
N VAL A 138 -0.50 -7.03 -14.29
CA VAL A 138 -1.54 -6.64 -13.34
C VAL A 138 -2.81 -7.45 -13.60
N ARG A 139 -3.37 -8.03 -12.54
CA ARG A 139 -4.70 -8.64 -12.55
C ARG A 139 -5.76 -7.55 -12.49
N THR A 140 -6.55 -7.40 -13.55
CA THR A 140 -7.66 -6.45 -13.57
C THR A 140 -8.97 -7.14 -13.24
N ILE A 141 -9.78 -6.55 -12.35
CA ILE A 141 -11.08 -7.09 -11.95
C ILE A 141 -12.16 -6.04 -12.22
N LEU A 142 -13.13 -6.38 -13.06
CA LEU A 142 -14.29 -5.53 -13.29
C LEU A 142 -15.24 -5.61 -12.09
N VAL A 143 -15.52 -4.48 -11.47
CA VAL A 143 -16.45 -4.35 -10.34
C VAL A 143 -17.58 -3.39 -10.68
N ASP A 144 -18.75 -3.66 -10.13
CA ASP A 144 -19.84 -2.70 -10.16
C ASP A 144 -19.60 -1.61 -9.09
N PRO A 145 -19.81 -0.32 -9.44
CA PRO A 145 -19.69 0.77 -8.50
C PRO A 145 -20.57 0.55 -7.28
N VAL A 146 -20.03 0.82 -6.10
CA VAL A 146 -20.83 0.80 -4.87
C VAL A 146 -21.66 2.07 -4.84
N LYS A 147 -22.97 1.92 -4.99
CA LYS A 147 -23.92 3.02 -4.83
C LYS A 147 -24.53 2.91 -3.43
N ALA A 148 -24.24 3.90 -2.58
CA ALA A 148 -25.18 4.26 -1.53
C ALA A 148 -26.26 5.14 -2.16
N ASP A 149 -27.47 5.16 -1.60
CA ASP A 149 -28.54 6.10 -1.95
C ASP A 149 -28.19 7.53 -1.50
N ALA A 150 -26.98 7.98 -1.84
CA ALA A 150 -26.47 9.30 -1.54
C ALA A 150 -27.05 10.31 -2.54
N ALA A 151 -27.56 11.41 -1.98
CA ALA A 151 -28.17 12.50 -2.72
C ALA A 151 -27.18 13.22 -3.67
N GLU A 152 -25.87 13.15 -3.43
CA GLU A 152 -24.88 13.82 -4.29
C GLU A 152 -24.26 12.91 -5.36
N PRO A 153 -24.29 13.28 -6.66
CA PRO A 153 -23.71 12.51 -7.76
C PRO A 153 -22.18 12.44 -7.76
N THR A 154 -21.50 13.45 -7.22
CA THR A 154 -20.09 13.73 -7.52
C THR A 154 -19.11 12.70 -6.93
N TRP A 155 -19.49 12.01 -5.85
CA TRP A 155 -18.58 11.16 -5.09
C TRP A 155 -19.12 9.75 -4.81
N LYS A 156 -20.18 9.35 -5.54
CA LYS A 156 -20.70 7.96 -5.56
C LYS A 156 -19.64 6.93 -5.93
N GLU A 157 -18.58 7.37 -6.63
CA GLU A 157 -17.51 6.50 -7.08
C GLU A 157 -16.51 6.16 -5.96
N SER A 158 -16.36 6.97 -4.90
CA SER A 158 -15.38 6.72 -3.83
C SER A 158 -15.73 5.47 -3.01
N LEU A 159 -17.02 5.17 -2.86
CA LEU A 159 -17.47 3.96 -2.17
C LEU A 159 -17.07 2.68 -2.90
N THR A 160 -16.73 2.75 -4.19
CA THR A 160 -16.20 1.60 -4.94
C THR A 160 -14.91 1.08 -4.31
N LYS A 161 -14.15 1.95 -3.63
CA LYS A 161 -13.00 1.59 -2.80
C LYS A 161 -13.32 0.51 -1.78
N LEU A 162 -14.53 0.49 -1.20
CA LEU A 162 -14.93 -0.50 -0.21
C LEU A 162 -14.88 -1.95 -0.75
N ARG A 163 -14.87 -2.15 -2.09
CA ARG A 163 -14.64 -3.45 -2.73
C ARG A 163 -13.29 -4.07 -2.36
N THR A 164 -12.33 -3.30 -1.84
CA THR A 164 -11.03 -3.82 -1.37
C THR A 164 -11.15 -4.71 -0.14
N PHE A 165 -12.24 -4.57 0.63
CA PHE A 165 -12.55 -5.43 1.78
C PHE A 165 -13.19 -6.75 1.37
N GLN A 166 -13.72 -6.85 0.15
CA GLN A 166 -14.33 -8.09 -0.34
C GLN A 166 -13.26 -9.17 -0.49
N ASP A 167 -13.62 -10.42 -0.23
CA ASP A 167 -12.70 -11.54 -0.43
C ASP A 167 -12.41 -11.75 -1.94
N TRP A 168 -11.13 -11.67 -2.29
CA TRP A 168 -10.59 -11.89 -3.63
C TRP A 168 -9.57 -13.04 -3.69
N GLY A 169 -9.47 -13.83 -2.62
CA GLY A 169 -8.51 -14.93 -2.46
C GLY A 169 -7.12 -14.46 -2.06
N TYR A 170 -7.03 -13.39 -1.27
CA TYR A 170 -5.78 -12.86 -0.70
C TYR A 170 -5.93 -12.77 0.82
N ASP A 171 -4.90 -13.21 1.55
CA ASP A 171 -4.85 -13.15 3.01
C ASP A 171 -4.61 -11.72 3.51
N ARG A 172 -3.88 -10.92 2.72
CA ARG A 172 -3.67 -9.50 3.01
C ARG A 172 -3.49 -8.67 1.76
N VAL A 173 -4.10 -7.50 1.80
CA VAL A 173 -4.09 -6.52 0.72
C VAL A 173 -3.56 -5.20 1.24
N VAL A 174 -2.63 -4.58 0.51
CA VAL A 174 -2.26 -3.17 0.71
C VAL A 174 -2.95 -2.35 -0.37
N PHE A 175 -4.02 -1.68 0.01
CA PHE A 175 -4.74 -0.76 -0.86
C PHE A 175 -4.02 0.60 -0.93
N LEU A 176 -4.00 1.19 -2.13
CA LEU A 176 -3.40 2.48 -2.43
C LEU A 176 -4.33 3.31 -3.33
N ASP A 177 -4.66 4.53 -2.91
CA ASP A 177 -5.36 5.48 -3.76
C ASP A 177 -4.51 5.83 -5.00
N ALA A 178 -5.17 5.91 -6.16
CA ALA A 178 -4.48 6.09 -7.45
C ALA A 178 -3.87 7.50 -7.64
N ASP A 179 -4.28 8.48 -6.83
CA ASP A 179 -3.72 9.84 -6.74
C ASP A 179 -2.68 9.99 -5.62
N ALA A 180 -2.07 8.90 -5.18
CA ALA A 180 -0.88 8.90 -4.35
C ALA A 180 0.40 8.55 -5.16
N VAL A 181 1.56 8.72 -4.53
CA VAL A 181 2.88 8.35 -5.08
C VAL A 181 3.69 7.64 -3.99
N PRO A 182 4.23 6.44 -4.24
CA PRO A 182 5.09 5.76 -3.29
C PRO A 182 6.47 6.38 -3.32
N MET A 183 7.06 6.60 -2.17
CA MET A 183 8.40 7.17 -2.01
C MET A 183 9.42 6.11 -1.58
N ALA A 184 8.95 5.00 -1.01
CA ALA A 184 9.75 3.85 -0.60
C ALA A 184 9.02 2.54 -0.93
N ASN A 185 9.75 1.43 -0.91
CA ASN A 185 9.16 0.09 -0.98
C ASN A 185 8.24 -0.13 0.25
N LEU A 186 7.08 -0.75 0.03
CA LEU A 186 6.04 -0.92 1.05
C LEU A 186 5.80 -2.40 1.43
N ASP A 187 6.66 -3.32 0.97
CA ASP A 187 6.43 -4.76 1.07
C ASP A 187 6.40 -5.24 2.53
N HIS A 188 7.10 -4.56 3.43
CA HIS A 188 7.09 -4.85 4.87
C HIS A 188 5.70 -4.72 5.50
N LEU A 189 4.77 -3.99 4.88
CA LEU A 189 3.38 -3.92 5.34
C LEU A 189 2.67 -5.29 5.28
N PHE A 190 3.12 -6.20 4.40
CA PHE A 190 2.57 -7.55 4.35
C PHE A 190 2.99 -8.43 5.53
N ASP A 191 4.04 -8.06 6.26
CA ASP A 191 4.56 -8.81 7.41
C ASP A 191 4.05 -8.29 8.77
N LEU A 192 3.17 -7.29 8.79
CA LEU A 192 2.53 -6.79 10.02
C LEU A 192 1.79 -7.91 10.79
N PRO A 193 1.58 -7.78 12.11
CA PRO A 193 0.70 -8.69 12.85
C PRO A 193 -0.72 -8.74 12.26
N SER A 194 -1.48 -9.79 12.59
CA SER A 194 -2.85 -9.91 12.08
C SER A 194 -3.77 -8.86 12.71
N ALA A 195 -4.50 -8.14 11.86
CA ALA A 195 -5.53 -7.18 12.25
C ALA A 195 -6.47 -6.93 11.07
N PRO A 196 -7.75 -6.60 11.32
CA PRO A 196 -8.72 -6.36 10.25
C PRO A 196 -8.35 -5.14 9.38
N LEU A 197 -7.74 -4.12 10.00
CA LEU A 197 -7.35 -2.89 9.31
C LEU A 197 -6.12 -2.25 9.97
N TYR A 198 -5.11 -1.93 9.15
CA TYR A 198 -4.17 -0.86 9.45
C TYR A 198 -4.42 0.33 8.55
N ALA A 199 -4.36 1.54 9.12
CA ALA A 199 -4.51 2.78 8.37
C ALA A 199 -3.61 3.88 8.95
N PRO A 200 -3.05 4.77 8.12
CA PRO A 200 -2.17 5.81 8.58
C PRO A 200 -2.91 6.92 9.32
N THR A 201 -2.33 7.41 10.40
CA THR A 201 -2.88 8.54 11.16
C THR A 201 -3.08 9.77 10.26
N ALA A 202 -4.29 10.33 10.25
CA ALA A 202 -4.59 11.60 9.59
C ALA A 202 -4.15 12.74 10.52
N TYR A 203 -2.85 13.00 10.56
CA TYR A 203 -2.22 13.95 11.50
C TYR A 203 -2.72 15.40 11.38
N TRP A 204 -3.36 15.76 10.25
CA TRP A 204 -3.97 17.07 10.03
C TRP A 204 -5.38 17.20 10.65
N LEU A 205 -5.89 16.16 11.30
CA LEU A 205 -7.19 16.13 11.99
C LEU A 205 -7.01 15.87 13.49
N GLU A 206 -8.01 16.26 14.27
CA GLU A 206 -8.07 15.95 15.71
C GLU A 206 -8.17 14.44 15.91
N GLN A 207 -7.25 13.86 16.67
CA GLN A 207 -7.21 12.41 16.86
C GLN A 207 -8.49 11.90 17.55
N PRO A 208 -8.99 10.71 17.18
CA PRO A 208 -8.25 9.59 16.57
C PRO A 208 -8.54 9.32 15.08
N PHE A 209 -8.56 10.32 14.19
CA PHE A 209 -8.81 10.04 12.76
C PHE A 209 -7.61 9.38 12.04
N PHE A 210 -7.91 8.42 11.16
CA PHE A 210 -6.99 7.86 10.17
C PHE A 210 -7.39 8.25 8.74
N ALA A 211 -6.41 8.28 7.85
CA ALA A 211 -6.60 8.52 6.43
C ALA A 211 -6.83 7.21 5.68
N SER A 212 -7.64 7.24 4.63
CA SER A 212 -7.91 6.06 3.81
C SER A 212 -7.00 5.94 2.58
N THR A 213 -6.01 6.83 2.40
CA THR A 213 -5.10 6.83 1.23
C THR A 213 -4.34 5.52 1.04
N LEU A 214 -3.92 4.92 2.15
CA LEU A 214 -3.29 3.61 2.21
C LEU A 214 -4.04 2.81 3.27
N LEU A 215 -4.41 1.57 2.97
CA LEU A 215 -5.02 0.67 3.94
C LEU A 215 -4.34 -0.70 3.85
N VAL A 216 -4.00 -1.31 4.98
CA VAL A 216 -3.61 -2.73 5.02
C VAL A 216 -4.80 -3.50 5.55
N ILE A 217 -5.35 -4.38 4.72
CA ILE A 217 -6.64 -5.01 4.93
C ILE A 217 -6.45 -6.52 4.98
N GLU A 218 -7.10 -7.18 5.93
CA GLU A 218 -7.39 -8.61 5.87
C GLU A 218 -8.79 -8.77 5.26
N PRO A 219 -8.90 -9.13 3.97
CA PRO A 219 -10.19 -9.14 3.28
C PRO A 219 -11.17 -10.12 3.92
N SER A 220 -12.44 -9.72 4.03
CA SER A 220 -13.50 -10.56 4.58
C SER A 220 -14.83 -10.21 3.93
N GLY A 221 -15.47 -11.23 3.34
CA GLY A 221 -16.80 -11.08 2.75
C GLY A 221 -17.84 -10.58 3.76
N ASP A 222 -17.74 -11.02 5.01
CA ASP A 222 -18.65 -10.59 6.08
C ASP A 222 -18.45 -9.13 6.45
N VAL A 223 -17.19 -8.71 6.65
CA VAL A 223 -16.85 -7.30 6.94
C VAL A 223 -17.29 -6.40 5.79
N PHE A 224 -17.01 -6.80 4.54
CA PHE A 224 -17.46 -6.06 3.37
C PHE A 224 -18.99 -5.90 3.34
N ASN A 225 -19.73 -7.00 3.50
CA ASN A 225 -21.19 -6.96 3.46
C ASN A 225 -21.78 -6.09 4.58
N ASP A 226 -21.16 -6.10 5.75
CA ASP A 226 -21.58 -5.30 6.89
C ASP A 226 -21.28 -3.80 6.70
N ILE A 227 -20.09 -3.43 6.22
CA ILE A 227 -19.76 -2.04 5.86
C ILE A 227 -20.74 -1.49 4.81
N ILE A 228 -21.06 -2.30 3.78
CA ILE A 228 -22.01 -1.90 2.73
C ILE A 228 -23.41 -1.71 3.31
N ARG A 229 -23.86 -2.58 4.22
CA ARG A 229 -25.14 -2.44 4.91
C ARG A 229 -25.18 -1.17 5.75
N TRP A 230 -24.15 -0.96 6.58
CA TRP A 230 -23.98 0.21 7.44
C TRP A 230 -24.05 1.53 6.65
N ALA A 231 -23.39 1.57 5.48
CA ALA A 231 -23.38 2.73 4.60
C ALA A 231 -24.75 2.97 3.93
N ARG A 232 -25.43 1.89 3.49
CA ARG A 232 -26.77 1.99 2.88
C ARG A 232 -27.82 2.50 3.85
N GLU A 233 -27.84 1.99 5.09
CA GLU A 233 -28.79 2.40 6.13
C GLU A 233 -28.70 3.90 6.45
N ARG A 234 -27.51 4.49 6.31
CA ARG A 234 -27.26 5.92 6.58
C ARG A 234 -27.39 6.81 5.34
N GLY A 235 -27.38 6.23 4.14
CA GLY A 235 -27.44 6.98 2.88
C GLY A 235 -26.37 8.09 2.82
N ALA A 236 -26.78 9.30 2.49
CA ALA A 236 -25.88 10.46 2.42
C ALA A 236 -25.17 10.80 3.76
N ALA A 237 -25.76 10.46 4.91
CA ALA A 237 -25.17 10.74 6.23
C ALA A 237 -23.99 9.82 6.57
N ALA A 238 -23.78 8.75 5.78
CA ALA A 238 -22.61 7.88 5.92
C ALA A 238 -21.30 8.66 5.70
N GLY A 239 -21.32 9.65 4.80
CA GLY A 239 -20.13 10.39 4.35
C GLY A 239 -19.39 9.67 3.24
N PHE A 240 -18.11 9.96 3.10
CA PHE A 240 -17.22 9.35 2.11
C PHE A 240 -16.56 8.08 2.66
N ASP A 241 -15.70 7.43 1.86
CA ASP A 241 -15.00 6.21 2.26
C ASP A 241 -14.23 6.42 3.58
N MET A 242 -13.50 7.53 3.72
CA MET A 242 -12.77 7.84 4.95
C MET A 242 -13.70 7.99 6.16
N ASP A 243 -14.85 8.65 6.01
CA ASP A 243 -15.83 8.83 7.10
C ASP A 243 -16.45 7.50 7.55
N ILE A 244 -16.81 6.66 6.56
CA ILE A 244 -17.38 5.33 6.81
C ILE A 244 -16.37 4.46 7.56
N LEU A 245 -15.13 4.40 7.05
CA LEU A 245 -14.10 3.56 7.64
C LEU A 245 -13.73 4.01 9.06
N ASN A 246 -13.58 5.33 9.29
CA ASN A 246 -13.26 5.85 10.63
C ASN A 246 -14.36 5.51 11.64
N LYS A 247 -15.63 5.55 11.24
CA LYS A 247 -16.75 5.19 12.13
C LYS A 247 -16.86 3.68 12.33
N TYR A 248 -16.65 2.89 11.28
CA TYR A 248 -16.82 1.44 11.34
C TYR A 248 -15.68 0.74 12.10
N PHE A 249 -14.43 1.16 11.87
CA PHE A 249 -13.25 0.55 12.46
C PHE A 249 -12.72 1.28 13.70
N ALA A 250 -13.49 2.20 14.29
CA ALA A 250 -13.06 3.05 15.41
C ALA A 250 -12.39 2.26 16.55
N ASP A 251 -12.93 1.09 16.89
CA ASP A 251 -12.46 0.25 18.01
C ASP A 251 -11.46 -0.85 17.60
N SER A 252 -11.16 -1.01 16.31
CA SER A 252 -10.36 -2.15 15.79
C SER A 252 -9.22 -1.77 14.86
N VAL A 253 -9.17 -0.52 14.39
CA VAL A 253 -8.08 -0.02 13.54
C VAL A 253 -6.75 -0.04 14.29
N GLN A 254 -5.71 -0.48 13.59
CA GLN A 254 -4.33 -0.32 14.00
C GLN A 254 -3.70 0.86 13.25
N TYR A 255 -3.07 1.78 13.97
CA TYR A 255 -2.54 2.99 13.36
C TYR A 255 -1.16 2.75 12.75
N LEU A 256 -1.01 3.12 11.49
CA LEU A 256 0.31 3.35 10.89
C LEU A 256 0.73 4.80 11.16
N PRO A 257 2.04 5.06 11.25
CA PRO A 257 2.56 6.43 11.29
C PRO A 257 2.04 7.30 10.12
N GLY A 258 1.90 8.61 10.34
CA GLY A 258 1.43 9.53 9.30
C GLY A 258 2.31 9.60 8.04
N VAL A 259 3.56 9.12 8.10
CA VAL A 259 4.48 9.09 6.94
C VAL A 259 3.98 8.23 5.77
N TYR A 260 3.01 7.35 6.03
CA TYR A 260 2.30 6.55 5.02
C TYR A 260 1.14 7.31 4.36
N THR A 261 0.93 8.60 4.68
CA THR A 261 -0.09 9.47 4.06
C THR A 261 0.29 10.95 4.13
N VAL A 262 1.46 11.33 3.64
CA VAL A 262 1.88 12.75 3.63
C VAL A 262 1.08 13.52 2.58
N LEU A 263 0.44 14.62 2.97
CA LEU A 263 -0.26 15.48 2.01
C LEU A 263 0.74 16.27 1.14
N ASN A 264 0.48 16.36 -0.16
CA ASN A 264 1.31 17.16 -1.07
C ASN A 264 1.39 18.65 -0.68
N SER A 265 0.41 19.16 0.07
CA SER A 265 0.42 20.51 0.65
C SER A 265 1.59 20.76 1.59
N ASP A 266 2.11 19.73 2.24
CA ASP A 266 3.10 19.87 3.30
C ASP A 266 4.50 20.16 2.74
N PHE A 267 4.71 19.84 1.46
CA PHE A 267 5.90 20.26 0.72
C PHE A 267 5.85 21.74 0.30
N ARG A 268 4.69 22.39 0.41
CA ARG A 268 4.49 23.80 0.00
C ARG A 268 4.40 24.77 1.19
N ARG A 269 4.16 24.27 2.40
CA ARG A 269 3.98 25.09 3.61
C ARG A 269 5.24 25.05 4.47
N ALA A 270 5.57 26.17 5.11
CA ALA A 270 6.54 26.14 6.19
C ALA A 270 6.02 25.23 7.32
N PRO A 271 6.87 24.37 7.92
CA PRO A 271 6.48 23.53 9.04
C PRO A 271 5.82 24.35 10.15
N ASN A 272 4.72 23.85 10.70
CA ASN A 272 4.10 24.40 11.90
C ASN A 272 3.54 23.26 12.76
N GLU A 273 3.39 23.52 14.06
CA GLU A 273 3.04 22.53 15.08
C GLU A 273 1.74 21.75 14.81
N LYS A 274 0.85 22.24 13.92
CA LYS A 274 -0.45 21.63 13.66
C LYS A 274 -0.59 20.96 12.30
N THR A 275 0.39 21.12 11.39
CA THR A 275 0.21 20.66 9.99
C THR A 275 1.36 19.87 9.42
N THR A 276 2.45 19.61 10.15
CA THR A 276 3.60 18.89 9.60
C THR A 276 4.11 17.81 10.55
N LEU A 277 4.28 16.60 10.01
CA LEU A 277 4.89 15.46 10.72
C LEU A 277 6.35 15.67 11.12
N PHE A 278 7.02 16.65 10.49
CA PHE A 278 8.44 16.93 10.67
C PHE A 278 8.70 18.43 10.83
N ASN A 279 9.83 18.75 11.47
CA ASN A 279 10.26 20.13 11.71
C ASN A 279 10.86 20.77 10.47
N THR A 280 11.33 19.96 9.51
CA THR A 280 11.90 20.43 8.25
C THR A 280 11.35 19.69 7.04
N THR A 281 11.34 20.35 5.88
CA THR A 281 11.00 19.72 4.60
C THR A 281 12.02 18.65 4.20
N SER A 282 13.28 18.75 4.66
CA SER A 282 14.32 17.75 4.39
C SER A 282 14.00 16.43 5.10
N GLU A 283 13.68 16.48 6.39
CA GLU A 283 13.25 15.30 7.16
C GLU A 283 11.99 14.68 6.56
N LEU A 284 11.02 15.51 6.14
CA LEU A 284 9.82 15.04 5.45
C LEU A 284 10.17 14.23 4.20
N LYS A 285 11.09 14.74 3.37
CA LYS A 285 11.53 14.07 2.14
C LYS A 285 12.29 12.77 2.41
N GLU A 286 13.02 12.70 3.52
CA GLU A 286 13.81 11.52 3.89
C GLU A 286 12.94 10.38 4.43
N HIS A 287 11.87 10.71 5.16
CA HIS A 287 11.07 9.70 5.87
C HIS A 287 9.73 9.37 5.24
N VAL A 288 9.24 10.19 4.29
CA VAL A 288 7.96 9.95 3.63
C VAL A 288 7.94 8.58 2.95
N GLN A 289 6.86 7.83 3.18
CA GLN A 289 6.62 6.54 2.55
C GLN A 289 5.66 6.68 1.37
N VAL A 290 4.63 7.52 1.52
CA VAL A 290 3.62 7.79 0.48
C VAL A 290 3.21 9.26 0.52
N VAL A 291 3.15 9.90 -0.64
CA VAL A 291 2.61 11.26 -0.82
C VAL A 291 1.23 11.19 -1.46
N HIS A 292 0.23 11.78 -0.81
CA HIS A 292 -1.14 11.87 -1.29
C HIS A 292 -1.41 13.24 -1.94
N PHE A 293 -1.96 13.25 -3.14
CA PHE A 293 -2.36 14.47 -3.83
C PHE A 293 -3.84 14.78 -3.54
N SER A 294 -4.09 15.32 -2.35
CA SER A 294 -5.45 15.60 -1.85
C SER A 294 -6.03 16.94 -2.34
N CYS A 295 -5.22 17.79 -2.98
CA CYS A 295 -5.67 19.11 -3.39
C CYS A 295 -6.69 19.03 -4.53
N LYS A 296 -7.80 19.76 -4.38
CA LYS A 296 -8.52 20.26 -5.56
C LYS A 296 -7.57 21.14 -6.39
N PRO A 297 -7.80 21.31 -7.71
CA PRO A 297 -6.93 22.08 -8.61
C PRO A 297 -6.61 23.52 -8.17
N ASP A 298 -7.30 24.03 -7.14
CA ASP A 298 -7.28 25.39 -6.62
C ASP A 298 -6.59 25.58 -5.25
N GLY A 299 -6.09 24.51 -4.63
CA GLY A 299 -5.24 24.60 -3.43
C GLY A 299 -5.95 24.38 -2.10
#